data_AF-A0A147B7Y8-F1
#
_entry.id   AF-A0A147B7Y8-F1
#
_cell.length_a   1.000
_cell.length_b   1.000
_cell.length_c   1.000
_cell.angle_alpha   90.00
_cell.angle_beta   90.00
_cell.angle_gamma   90.00
#
_symmetry.space_group_name_H-M   'P 1'
#
loop_
_entity.id
_entity.type
_entity.pdbx_description
1 polymer ?
#
loop_
_entity_poly.entity_id
_entity_poly.type
_entity_poly.pdbx_seq_one_letter_code
_entity_poly.pdbx_strand_id
1 'polypeptide(L)'
;GFYRTTDHTWVRLERIQFVGACNPPTDPGRKPLSYRFLRHVPVVYVDYPGATSLKQIYGTFNRAMLRMVPSLRPYAEPLTAAMVEFYLMSQERFTQDMQPHYVYSPRELTRWVRGICEALRPLEVLPWRGWSGCGPTRASGCSKTDWSRTKNAHGRTNTSTRSASSISP
;
A
#
# COMPACT_ATOMS: atom_id res chain seq x y z
N GLY A 1 -0.48 -25.98 20.43
CA GLY A 1 0.46 -26.89 19.75
C GLY A 1 -0.20 -27.49 18.55
N PHE A 2 0.50 -28.36 17.84
CA PHE A 2 -0.06 -29.19 16.78
C PHE A 2 0.72 -30.51 16.72
N TYR A 3 0.15 -31.52 16.05
CA TYR A 3 0.88 -32.77 15.79
C TYR A 3 1.71 -32.62 14.52
N ARG A 4 3.01 -32.92 14.61
CA ARG A 4 3.87 -33.01 13.44
C ARG A 4 3.52 -34.31 12.71
N THR A 5 3.20 -34.18 11.42
CA THR A 5 2.64 -35.27 10.62
C THR A 5 3.64 -36.38 10.29
N THR A 6 4.94 -36.10 10.30
CA THR A 6 5.98 -37.05 9.91
C THR A 6 6.28 -38.11 10.96
N ASP A 7 6.25 -37.74 12.23
CA ASP A 7 6.64 -38.59 13.36
C ASP A 7 5.54 -38.73 14.41
N HIS A 8 4.35 -38.17 14.14
CA HIS A 8 3.18 -38.16 15.02
C HIS A 8 3.47 -37.61 16.43
N THR A 9 4.49 -36.75 16.56
CA THR A 9 4.85 -36.15 17.85
C THR A 9 4.08 -34.86 18.11
N TRP A 10 3.73 -34.63 19.39
CA TRP A 10 3.12 -33.37 19.81
C TRP A 10 4.17 -32.24 19.85
N VAL A 11 3.88 -31.14 19.15
CA VAL A 11 4.72 -29.95 19.13
C VAL A 11 4.05 -28.83 19.93
N ARG A 12 4.76 -28.35 20.96
CA ARG A 12 4.37 -27.17 21.73
C ARG A 12 4.83 -25.90 21.01
N LEU A 13 3.93 -24.94 20.84
CA LEU A 13 4.28 -23.61 20.33
C LEU A 13 4.76 -22.75 21.49
N GLU A 14 5.87 -22.05 21.31
CA GLU A 14 6.39 -21.11 22.32
C GLU A 14 6.62 -19.75 21.70
N ARG A 15 6.02 -18.70 22.29
CA ARG A 15 6.17 -17.29 21.87
C ARG A 15 5.81 -17.03 20.40
N ILE A 16 4.73 -17.66 19.93
CA ILE A 16 4.18 -17.43 18.58
C ILE A 16 2.79 -16.81 18.73
N GLN A 17 2.51 -15.79 17.92
CA GLN A 17 1.21 -15.12 17.83
C GLN A 17 0.69 -15.19 16.40
N PHE A 18 -0.63 -15.25 16.25
CA PHE A 18 -1.29 -15.25 14.95
C PHE A 18 -2.04 -13.93 14.76
N VAL A 19 -1.75 -13.25 13.66
CA VAL A 19 -2.48 -12.07 13.21
C VAL A 19 -2.90 -12.34 11.77
N GLY A 20 -4.19 -12.21 11.50
CA GLY A 20 -4.77 -12.38 10.17
C GLY A 20 -5.42 -11.10 9.68
N ALA A 21 -5.35 -10.87 8.38
CA ALA A 21 -6.17 -9.88 7.69
C ALA A 21 -7.05 -10.62 6.68
N CYS A 22 -8.33 -10.31 6.67
CA CYS A 22 -9.29 -10.89 5.76
C CYS A 22 -10.30 -9.83 5.32
N ASN A 23 -10.90 -10.07 4.17
CA ASN A 23 -12.06 -9.28 3.76
C ASN A 23 -13.34 -9.83 4.42
N PRO A 24 -14.42 -9.04 4.48
CA PRO A 24 -15.73 -9.51 4.92
C PRO A 24 -16.17 -10.80 4.20
N PRO A 25 -16.92 -11.69 4.87
CA PRO A 25 -17.43 -12.91 4.25
C PRO A 25 -18.50 -12.64 3.18
N THR A 26 -18.98 -11.40 3.07
CA THR A 26 -19.89 -10.93 2.02
C THR A 26 -19.20 -10.76 0.67
N ASP A 27 -17.87 -10.59 0.65
CA ASP A 27 -17.11 -10.46 -0.59
C ASP A 27 -17.15 -11.76 -1.42
N PRO A 28 -17.28 -11.67 -2.75
CA PRO A 28 -17.22 -12.84 -3.63
C PRO A 28 -15.97 -13.69 -3.40
N GLY A 29 -16.16 -14.99 -3.26
CA GLY A 29 -15.07 -15.95 -3.04
C GLY A 29 -14.51 -15.98 -1.60
N ARG A 30 -15.16 -15.33 -0.63
CA ARG A 30 -14.84 -15.50 0.80
C ARG A 30 -15.75 -16.53 1.45
N LYS A 31 -15.25 -17.16 2.52
CA LYS A 31 -15.99 -18.15 3.32
C LYS A 31 -16.04 -17.68 4.77
N PRO A 32 -17.17 -17.87 5.47
CA PRO A 32 -17.27 -17.51 6.88
C PRO A 32 -16.33 -18.37 7.73
N LEU A 33 -15.62 -17.73 8.65
CA LEU A 33 -14.76 -18.42 9.61
C LEU A 33 -15.62 -19.09 10.70
N SER A 34 -15.17 -20.26 11.18
CA SER A 34 -15.89 -20.99 12.23
C SER A 34 -15.89 -20.23 13.56
N TYR A 35 -17.03 -20.22 14.26
CA TYR A 35 -17.13 -19.70 15.63
C TYR A 35 -16.15 -20.38 16.61
N ARG A 36 -15.76 -21.63 16.37
CA ARG A 36 -14.76 -22.33 17.19
C ARG A 36 -13.36 -21.73 17.08
N PHE A 37 -13.05 -21.12 15.93
CA PHE A 37 -11.82 -20.38 15.71
C PHE A 37 -11.97 -18.94 16.22
N LEU A 38 -13.05 -18.25 15.83
CA LEU A 38 -13.28 -16.85 16.18
C LEU A 38 -13.42 -16.60 17.69
N ARG A 39 -13.87 -17.58 18.48
CA ARG A 39 -13.90 -17.44 19.96
C ARG A 39 -12.52 -17.19 20.59
N HIS A 40 -11.43 -17.51 19.88
CA HIS A 40 -10.05 -17.36 20.36
C HIS A 40 -9.34 -16.13 19.80
N VAL A 41 -9.96 -15.43 18.85
CA VAL A 41 -9.30 -14.35 18.09
C VAL A 41 -10.20 -13.11 18.10
N PRO A 42 -9.77 -11.99 18.69
CA PRO A 42 -10.51 -10.73 18.58
C PRO A 42 -10.51 -10.24 17.13
N VAL A 43 -11.66 -9.73 16.68
CA VAL A 43 -11.84 -9.22 15.31
C VAL A 43 -12.07 -7.72 15.37
N VAL A 44 -11.31 -6.97 14.57
CA VAL A 44 -11.44 -5.51 14.43
C VAL A 44 -11.79 -5.20 12.98
N TYR A 45 -12.88 -4.46 12.77
CA TYR A 45 -13.26 -3.97 11.46
C TYR A 45 -12.55 -2.64 11.16
N VAL A 46 -12.01 -2.51 9.96
CA VAL A 46 -11.34 -1.29 9.49
C VAL A 46 -11.89 -0.95 8.11
N ASP A 47 -12.67 0.12 8.04
CA ASP A 47 -13.22 0.64 6.80
C ASP A 47 -12.23 1.56 6.07
N TYR A 48 -12.56 1.90 4.83
CA TYR A 48 -11.87 2.94 4.10
C TYR A 48 -12.08 4.32 4.75
N PRO A 49 -11.05 5.18 4.75
CA PRO A 49 -11.16 6.53 5.29
C PRO A 49 -12.12 7.37 4.45
N GLY A 50 -12.95 8.18 5.12
CA GLY A 50 -13.83 9.13 4.45
C GLY A 50 -13.09 10.27 3.74
N ALA A 51 -13.82 11.02 2.92
CA ALA A 51 -13.28 12.08 2.05
C ALA A 51 -12.37 13.09 2.78
N THR A 52 -12.76 13.57 3.95
CA THR A 52 -11.97 14.52 4.76
C THR A 52 -10.63 13.92 5.18
N SER A 53 -10.65 12.67 5.64
CA SER A 53 -9.43 11.94 6.04
C SER A 53 -8.52 11.68 4.84
N LEU A 54 -9.09 11.29 3.70
CA LEU A 54 -8.35 11.13 2.45
C LEU A 54 -7.66 12.43 2.02
N LYS A 55 -8.37 13.57 2.06
CA LYS A 55 -7.80 14.88 1.77
C LYS A 55 -6.64 15.23 2.70
N GLN A 56 -6.75 14.94 4.00
CA GLN A 56 -5.66 15.18 4.95
C GLN A 56 -4.44 14.30 4.70
N ILE A 57 -4.66 13.00 4.49
CA ILE A 57 -3.61 12.01 4.24
C ILE A 57 -2.87 12.37 2.93
N TYR A 58 -3.60 12.48 1.83
CA TYR A 58 -3.01 12.73 0.51
C TYR A 58 -2.54 14.17 0.32
N GLY A 59 -3.11 15.13 1.05
CA GLY A 59 -2.59 16.50 1.10
C GLY A 59 -1.20 16.56 1.71
N THR A 60 -0.91 15.70 2.70
CA THR A 60 0.44 15.58 3.26
C THR A 60 1.42 14.98 2.26
N PHE A 61 1.04 13.92 1.56
CA PHE A 61 1.86 13.32 0.51
C PHE A 61 2.13 14.29 -0.65
N ASN A 62 1.09 14.94 -1.18
CA ASN A 62 1.21 15.87 -2.30
C ASN A 62 2.05 17.10 -1.96
N ARG A 63 1.90 17.66 -0.74
CA ARG A 63 2.77 18.74 -0.27
C ARG A 63 4.24 18.31 -0.18
N ALA A 64 4.51 17.10 0.29
CA ALA A 64 5.88 16.59 0.38
C ALA A 64 6.48 16.38 -1.03
N MET A 65 5.73 15.74 -1.93
CA MET A 65 6.12 15.51 -3.32
C MET A 65 6.39 16.81 -4.08
N LEU A 66 5.53 17.82 -3.94
CA LEU A 66 5.69 19.09 -4.66
C LEU A 66 6.79 19.99 -4.07
N ARG A 67 7.50 19.58 -3.01
CA ARG A 67 8.70 20.30 -2.56
C ARG A 67 9.83 20.25 -3.58
N MET A 68 9.86 19.20 -4.40
CA MET A 68 10.83 18.95 -5.49
C MET A 68 10.74 20.02 -6.58
N VAL A 69 9.57 20.62 -6.78
CA VAL A 69 9.33 21.67 -7.79
C VAL A 69 8.64 22.86 -7.11
N PRO A 70 9.40 23.84 -6.58
CA PRO A 70 8.86 24.92 -5.74
C PRO A 70 7.72 25.73 -6.37
N SER A 71 7.75 25.94 -7.69
CA SER A 71 6.70 26.65 -8.44
C SER A 71 5.34 25.95 -8.37
N LEU A 72 5.30 24.64 -8.10
CA LEU A 72 4.08 23.86 -8.03
C LEU A 72 3.49 23.75 -6.62
N ARG A 73 4.20 24.20 -5.58
CA ARG A 73 3.75 24.08 -4.17
C ARG A 73 2.35 24.64 -3.90
N PRO A 74 1.94 25.80 -4.44
CA PRO A 74 0.60 26.35 -4.21
C PRO A 74 -0.53 25.43 -4.71
N TYR A 75 -0.24 24.53 -5.66
CA TYR A 75 -1.24 23.64 -6.26
C TYR A 75 -1.45 22.32 -5.49
N ALA A 76 -0.76 22.11 -4.36
CA ALA A 76 -0.87 20.87 -3.61
C ALA A 76 -2.30 20.58 -3.11
N GLU A 77 -2.99 21.60 -2.61
CA GLU A 77 -4.36 21.50 -2.12
C GLU A 77 -5.38 21.24 -3.25
N PRO A 78 -5.45 22.05 -4.33
CA PRO A 78 -6.39 21.78 -5.41
C PRO A 78 -6.11 20.44 -6.11
N LEU A 79 -4.84 20.04 -6.26
CA LEU A 79 -4.49 18.71 -6.76
C LEU A 79 -5.08 17.61 -5.87
N THR A 80 -4.91 17.72 -4.56
CA THR A 80 -5.43 16.73 -3.61
C THR A 80 -6.95 16.67 -3.64
N ALA A 81 -7.62 17.82 -3.68
CA ALA A 81 -9.08 17.89 -3.76
C ALA A 81 -9.59 17.15 -5.01
N ALA A 82 -9.00 17.45 -6.18
CA ALA A 82 -9.35 16.81 -7.45
C ALA A 82 -9.07 15.31 -7.46
N MET A 83 -7.92 14.86 -6.93
CA MET A 83 -7.59 13.44 -6.83
C MET A 83 -8.62 12.66 -5.98
N VAL A 84 -9.00 13.22 -4.82
CA VAL A 84 -9.95 12.57 -3.91
C VAL A 84 -11.36 12.58 -4.51
N GLU A 85 -11.79 13.69 -5.10
CA GLU A 85 -13.08 13.78 -5.80
C GLU A 85 -13.17 12.76 -6.94
N PHE A 86 -12.16 12.71 -7.81
CA PHE A 86 -12.11 11.76 -8.91
C PHE A 86 -12.11 10.30 -8.43
N TYR A 87 -11.39 10.00 -7.35
CA TYR A 87 -11.40 8.68 -6.72
C TYR A 87 -12.81 8.28 -6.25
N LEU A 88 -13.52 9.18 -5.56
CA LEU A 88 -14.87 8.92 -5.07
C LEU A 88 -15.88 8.76 -6.22
N MET A 89 -15.81 9.63 -7.23
CA MET A 89 -16.63 9.50 -8.44
C MET A 89 -16.39 8.17 -9.17
N SER A 90 -15.13 7.74 -9.26
CA SER A 90 -14.77 6.47 -9.90
C SER A 90 -15.27 5.28 -9.08
N GLN A 91 -15.13 5.32 -7.76
CA GLN A 91 -15.62 4.29 -6.85
C GLN A 91 -17.15 4.15 -6.91
N GLU A 92 -17.88 5.26 -7.02
CA GLU A 92 -19.34 5.27 -7.16
C GLU A 92 -19.78 4.75 -8.53
N ARG A 93 -19.08 5.14 -9.60
CA ARG A 93 -19.47 4.80 -10.98
C ARG A 93 -19.17 3.35 -11.34
N PHE A 94 -18.07 2.78 -10.87
CA PHE A 94 -17.56 1.48 -11.30
C PHE A 94 -17.64 0.47 -10.15
N THR A 95 -18.71 -0.31 -10.13
CA THR A 95 -18.99 -1.27 -9.05
C THR A 95 -18.61 -2.71 -9.46
N GLN A 96 -18.43 -3.56 -8.45
CA GLN A 96 -18.11 -4.99 -8.66
C GLN A 96 -19.23 -5.77 -9.36
N ASP A 97 -20.48 -5.28 -9.29
CA ASP A 97 -21.62 -5.85 -10.01
C ASP A 97 -21.52 -5.64 -11.53
N MET A 98 -20.88 -4.56 -11.97
CA MET A 98 -20.62 -4.31 -13.39
C MET A 98 -19.49 -5.19 -13.91
N GLN A 99 -18.39 -5.24 -13.15
CA GLN A 99 -17.23 -6.08 -13.42
C GLN A 99 -16.55 -6.48 -12.10
N PRO A 100 -16.24 -7.77 -11.87
CA PRO A 100 -15.67 -8.23 -10.59
C PRO A 100 -14.34 -7.56 -10.20
N HIS A 101 -13.60 -7.07 -11.19
CA HIS A 101 -12.30 -6.42 -11.01
C HIS A 101 -12.38 -4.91 -10.79
N TYR A 102 -13.57 -4.30 -10.82
CA TYR A 102 -13.78 -2.89 -10.47
C TYR A 102 -13.76 -2.72 -8.95
N VAL A 103 -12.54 -2.73 -8.40
CA VAL A 103 -12.27 -2.57 -6.97
C VAL A 103 -11.42 -1.32 -6.78
N TYR A 104 -11.96 -0.37 -6.01
CA TYR A 104 -11.28 0.86 -5.65
C TYR A 104 -10.90 0.86 -4.17
N SER A 105 -9.69 1.30 -3.88
CA SER A 105 -9.16 1.43 -2.52
C SER A 105 -8.21 2.65 -2.43
N PRO A 106 -7.80 3.05 -1.22
CA PRO A 106 -6.74 4.06 -1.10
C PRO A 106 -5.42 3.67 -1.80
N ARG A 107 -5.21 2.40 -2.19
CA ARG A 107 -4.02 1.98 -2.94
C ARG A 107 -3.92 2.70 -4.28
N GLU A 108 -5.04 2.96 -4.93
CA GLU A 108 -5.11 3.67 -6.21
C GLU A 108 -4.57 5.10 -6.07
N LEU A 109 -5.00 5.83 -5.04
CA LEU A 109 -4.47 7.16 -4.72
C LEU A 109 -2.96 7.13 -4.39
N THR A 110 -2.51 6.14 -3.62
CA THR A 110 -1.07 5.96 -3.33
C THR A 110 -0.26 5.68 -4.61
N ARG A 111 -0.77 4.83 -5.51
CA ARG A 111 -0.12 4.57 -6.82
C ARG A 111 -0.08 5.85 -7.65
N TRP A 112 -1.13 6.66 -7.62
CA TRP A 112 -1.20 7.92 -8.35
C TRP A 112 -0.15 8.93 -7.85
N VAL A 113 -0.04 9.15 -6.53
CA VAL A 113 1.02 9.99 -5.95
C VAL A 113 2.41 9.50 -6.36
N ARG A 114 2.67 8.19 -6.26
CA ARG A 114 3.96 7.62 -6.68
C ARG A 114 4.23 7.84 -8.17
N GLY A 115 3.21 7.68 -9.02
CA GLY A 115 3.32 7.95 -10.45
C GLY A 115 3.70 9.40 -10.75
N ILE A 116 3.05 10.37 -10.08
CA ILE A 116 3.41 11.79 -10.23
C ILE A 116 4.84 12.03 -9.74
N CYS A 117 5.23 11.48 -8.59
CA CYS A 117 6.58 11.64 -8.04
C CYS A 117 7.66 11.11 -8.98
N GLU A 118 7.47 9.93 -9.59
CA GLU A 118 8.41 9.39 -10.58
C GLU A 118 8.48 10.26 -11.84
N ALA A 119 7.35 10.84 -12.27
CA ALA A 119 7.32 11.76 -13.41
C ALA A 119 8.01 13.11 -13.12
N LEU A 120 8.01 13.57 -11.88
CA LEU A 120 8.68 14.81 -11.46
C LEU A 120 10.18 14.65 -11.22
N ARG A 121 10.65 13.44 -10.88
CA ARG A 121 12.07 13.19 -10.52
C ARG A 121 13.08 13.70 -11.56
N PRO A 122 12.89 13.55 -12.89
CA PRO A 122 13.83 14.09 -13.87
C PRO A 122 13.97 15.61 -13.85
N LEU A 123 12.93 16.33 -13.40
CA LEU A 123 12.91 17.80 -13.37
C LEU A 123 13.77 18.39 -12.24
N GLU A 124 14.12 17.58 -11.22
CA GLU A 124 15.04 18.02 -10.16
C GLU A 124 16.49 18.19 -10.66
N VAL A 125 16.85 17.48 -11.73
CA VAL A 125 18.25 17.41 -12.23
C VAL A 125 18.49 18.37 -13.40
N LEU A 126 17.45 19.01 -13.94
CA LEU A 126 17.62 19.93 -15.06
C LEU A 126 17.94 21.34 -14.54
N PRO A 127 19.14 21.88 -14.82
CA PRO A 127 19.36 23.31 -14.67
C PRO A 127 18.35 24.03 -15.57
N TRP A 128 17.78 25.13 -15.08
CA TRP A 128 16.78 25.95 -15.77
C TRP A 128 17.15 26.44 -17.20
N ARG A 129 18.39 26.19 -17.66
CA ARG A 129 18.83 26.32 -19.05
C ARG A 129 19.06 24.93 -19.64
N GLY A 130 18.09 24.39 -20.37
CA GLY A 130 18.34 23.16 -21.12
C GLY A 130 17.11 22.41 -21.62
N TRP A 131 16.06 23.10 -22.08
CA TRP A 131 15.15 22.45 -23.02
C TRP A 131 15.74 22.56 -24.43
N SER A 132 16.72 21.71 -24.73
CA SER A 132 17.22 21.50 -26.07
C SER A 132 17.45 20.01 -26.32
N GLY A 133 16.44 19.37 -26.92
CA GLY A 133 16.63 18.21 -27.79
C GLY A 133 16.90 16.85 -27.14
N CYS A 134 16.07 15.88 -27.54
CA CYS A 134 16.21 14.42 -27.49
C CYS A 134 17.61 13.81 -27.22
N GLY A 135 17.62 12.75 -26.40
CA GLY A 135 18.59 11.65 -26.49
C GLY A 135 18.55 10.69 -25.28
N PRO A 136 18.45 9.35 -25.47
CA PRO A 136 18.36 8.40 -24.36
C PRO A 136 19.76 8.11 -23.81
N THR A 137 20.07 8.55 -22.59
CA THR A 137 21.30 8.13 -21.91
C THR A 137 21.06 7.63 -20.49
N ARG A 138 21.56 6.41 -20.31
CA ARG A 138 21.63 5.52 -19.14
C ARG A 138 21.42 6.17 -17.76
N ALA A 139 20.48 5.57 -17.04
CA ALA A 139 20.38 5.64 -15.60
C ALA A 139 21.71 5.20 -14.95
N SER A 140 22.34 6.11 -14.22
CA SER A 140 23.36 5.76 -13.24
C SER A 140 23.10 6.53 -11.93
N GLY A 141 22.86 5.74 -10.88
CA GLY A 141 23.05 6.07 -9.47
C GLY A 141 22.55 7.42 -8.95
N CYS A 142 21.26 7.50 -8.59
CA CYS A 142 20.83 8.46 -7.58
C CYS A 142 20.33 7.68 -6.35
N SER A 143 20.93 7.98 -5.21
CA SER A 143 20.71 7.32 -3.92
C SER A 143 19.23 7.28 -3.57
N LYS A 144 18.70 6.08 -3.33
CA LYS A 144 17.38 5.83 -2.76
C LYS A 144 17.25 6.62 -1.45
N THR A 145 16.61 7.78 -1.46
CA THR A 145 15.97 8.29 -0.26
C THR A 145 14.80 7.35 0.03
N ASP A 146 15.06 6.46 0.98
CA ASP A 146 14.21 5.35 1.34
C ASP A 146 12.94 5.86 2.04
N TRP A 147 11.84 6.01 1.28
CA TRP A 147 10.51 6.34 1.79
C TRP A 147 9.94 5.23 2.72
N SER A 148 10.67 4.12 2.91
CA SER A 148 10.32 3.01 3.80
C SER A 148 10.47 3.32 5.30
N ARG A 149 11.07 4.45 5.69
CA ARG A 149 11.50 4.67 7.08
C ARG A 149 10.44 5.33 7.97
N THR A 150 9.31 4.65 8.13
CA THR A 150 8.43 4.78 9.32
C THR A 150 7.99 3.40 9.79
N LYS A 151 8.94 2.49 10.00
CA LYS A 151 8.75 1.33 10.87
C LYS A 151 9.98 1.10 11.74
N ASN A 152 9.71 0.88 13.02
CA ASN A 152 10.59 0.35 14.07
C ASN A 152 11.43 1.37 14.84
N ALA A 153 10.81 1.98 15.85
CA ALA A 153 11.47 2.12 17.14
C ALA A 153 11.03 0.93 18.02
N HIS A 154 12.00 0.21 18.57
CA HIS A 154 11.94 -0.90 19.55
C HIS A 154 12.11 -2.33 19.00
N GLY A 155 13.33 -2.85 19.17
CA GLY A 155 13.58 -4.26 19.50
C GLY A 155 14.04 -5.19 18.37
N ARG A 156 15.36 -5.41 18.27
CA ARG A 156 16.00 -6.56 17.59
C ARG A 156 15.43 -7.88 18.15
N THR A 157 15.20 -8.93 17.36
CA THR A 157 16.22 -9.96 17.03
C THR A 157 15.93 -10.68 15.71
N ASN A 158 17.01 -10.97 14.95
CA ASN A 158 17.06 -11.76 13.72
C ASN A 158 16.67 -13.23 13.92
N THR A 159 15.90 -13.79 12.99
CA THR A 159 16.06 -15.18 12.52
C THR A 159 15.61 -15.27 11.05
N SER A 160 16.50 -15.78 10.21
CA SER A 160 16.29 -16.04 8.78
C SER A 160 15.34 -17.21 8.55
N THR A 161 14.43 -17.11 7.58
CA THR A 161 13.77 -18.29 6.98
C THR A 161 13.71 -18.15 5.47
N ARG A 162 14.33 -19.13 4.80
CA ARG A 162 14.27 -19.38 3.35
C ARG A 162 12.84 -19.72 2.93
N SER A 163 12.44 -19.21 1.77
CA SER A 163 11.24 -19.59 1.03
C SER A 163 11.34 -21.01 0.49
N ALA A 164 10.33 -21.85 0.75
CA ALA A 164 10.08 -23.08 0.01
C ALA A 164 8.77 -22.93 -0.76
N SER A 165 8.87 -23.08 -2.07
CA SER A 165 7.80 -23.14 -3.07
C SER A 165 6.88 -24.32 -2.83
N SER A 166 5.58 -24.07 -2.84
CA SER A 166 4.52 -25.08 -2.81
C SER A 166 4.39 -25.78 -4.16
N ILE A 167 4.53 -27.10 -4.16
CA ILE A 167 3.96 -28.00 -5.17
C ILE A 167 2.53 -28.30 -4.73
N SER A 168 1.57 -28.03 -5.61
CA SER A 168 0.15 -28.35 -5.46
C SER A 168 -0.10 -29.85 -5.65
N PRO A 169 -1.15 -30.43 -5.05
CA PRO A 169 -1.84 -31.55 -5.64
C PRO A 169 -2.72 -31.12 -6.83
#